data_AF-A0A660Z5N4-F1
#
_entry.id   AF-A0A660Z5N4-F1
#
_cell.length_a   1.000
_cell.length_b   1.000
_cell.length_c   1.000
_cell.angle_alpha   90.00
_cell.angle_beta   90.00
_cell.angle_gamma   90.00
#
_symmetry.space_group_name_H-M   'P 1'
#
loop_
_entity.id
_entity.type
_entity.pdbx_description
1 polymer ?
#
loop_
_entity_poly.entity_id
_entity_poly.type
_entity_poly.pdbx_seq_one_letter_code
_entity_poly.pdbx_strand_id
1 'polypeptide(L)'
;MKMKKLFLINLAFIVAIAVSVQAQEKTDSLTYSYVGTKNCKKCHIKQYKSWVETKMSMAYDLLKPGERSEAKKKVGLDPEKDYTTDAECLPCHTTGYGKPGGFVSIEETPQLVGVSCEMCHGAGSEYTKKEHMSLRNKEYKLAELLKVGLISPPTAETCTSLCHNDKSPFFKPFDFATRKDEGTHIHLPLKYKHD
;
A
#
# COMPACT_ATOMS: atom_id res chain seq x y z
N MET A 1 63.51 47.35 30.40
CA MET A 1 63.00 48.67 30.85
C MET A 1 61.48 48.57 30.97
N LYS A 2 60.97 48.76 32.20
CA LYS A 2 59.61 49.16 32.64
C LYS A 2 58.39 48.74 31.76
N MET A 3 57.54 47.83 32.24
CA MET A 3 56.31 48.15 33.01
C MET A 3 55.35 49.12 32.29
N LYS A 4 54.14 48.67 31.92
CA LYS A 4 52.85 49.03 32.58
C LYS A 4 51.62 48.95 31.66
N LYS A 5 50.55 48.39 32.26
CA LYS A 5 49.12 48.76 32.12
C LYS A 5 48.47 48.37 30.77
N LEU A 6 47.18 48.08 30.64
CA LEU A 6 45.98 48.17 31.46
C LEU A 6 44.96 47.24 30.75
N PHE A 7 44.35 46.27 31.41
CA PHE A 7 42.94 46.28 31.82
C PHE A 7 41.94 46.92 30.84
N LEU A 8 40.85 46.14 30.60
CA LEU A 8 39.60 46.46 29.88
C LEU A 8 39.80 46.36 28.36
N ILE A 9 39.00 45.66 27.57
CA ILE A 9 37.54 45.77 27.39
C ILE A 9 37.05 44.44 26.73
N ASN A 10 35.77 44.12 26.93
CA ASN A 10 34.93 43.18 26.17
C ASN A 10 34.69 41.79 26.78
N LEU A 11 34.11 41.83 27.98
CA LEU A 11 33.07 40.89 28.43
C LEU A 11 31.82 41.01 27.53
N ALA A 12 31.95 40.72 26.23
CA ALA A 12 30.88 40.87 25.24
C ALA A 12 30.90 39.78 24.15
N PHE A 13 31.61 38.67 24.38
CA PHE A 13 31.74 37.59 23.39
C PHE A 13 31.26 36.21 23.87
N ILE A 14 30.64 36.13 25.06
CA ILE A 14 30.17 34.85 25.63
C ILE A 14 28.62 34.71 25.58
N VAL A 15 27.90 35.70 25.03
CA VAL A 15 26.40 35.69 24.96
C VAL A 15 25.88 35.45 23.54
N ALA A 16 26.67 34.83 22.65
CA ALA A 16 26.24 34.53 21.27
C ALA A 16 26.27 33.02 20.93
N ILE A 17 26.28 32.13 21.95
CA ILE A 17 26.18 30.67 21.76
C ILE A 17 24.93 30.11 22.46
N ALA A 18 23.86 30.90 22.45
CA ALA A 18 22.55 30.43 22.82
C ALA A 18 21.60 30.80 21.68
N VAL A 19 20.76 29.85 21.27
CA VAL A 19 19.79 29.93 20.18
C VAL A 19 20.30 29.51 18.80
N SER A 20 20.71 28.26 18.69
CA SER A 20 20.54 27.45 17.46
C SER A 20 20.37 25.99 17.84
N VAL A 21 19.44 25.71 18.77
CA VAL A 21 18.83 24.39 18.84
C VAL A 21 17.87 24.35 17.66
N GLN A 22 18.32 23.79 16.52
CA GLN A 22 17.39 23.42 15.46
C GLN A 22 16.34 22.50 16.09
N ALA A 23 15.10 22.96 16.14
CA ALA A 23 13.95 22.10 16.31
C ALA A 23 13.97 21.14 15.13
N GLN A 24 14.46 19.92 15.38
CA GLN A 24 14.33 18.84 14.43
C GLN A 24 12.84 18.51 14.38
N GLU A 25 12.16 19.01 13.34
CA GLU A 25 10.79 18.63 13.05
C GLU A 25 10.77 17.11 12.92
N LYS A 26 10.18 16.47 13.93
CA LYS A 26 9.90 15.04 13.91
C LYS A 26 8.81 14.89 12.84
N THR A 27 9.24 14.61 11.61
CA THR A 27 8.32 14.14 10.57
C THR A 27 7.79 12.80 11.07
N ASP A 28 6.64 12.82 11.77
CA ASP A 28 5.88 11.62 12.02
C ASP A 28 5.49 11.08 10.64
N SER A 29 6.32 10.16 10.14
CA SER A 29 6.05 9.45 8.89
C SER A 29 4.71 8.75 9.08
N LEU A 30 3.66 9.28 8.43
CA LEU A 30 2.34 8.67 8.42
C LEU A 30 2.50 7.21 7.97
N THR A 31 2.27 6.30 8.90
CA THR A 31 2.34 4.86 8.63
C THR A 31 0.95 4.43 8.23
N TYR A 32 0.73 4.22 6.94
CA TYR A 32 -0.55 3.73 6.42
C TYR A 32 -0.68 2.23 6.65
N SER A 33 -1.87 1.79 7.08
CA SER A 33 -2.16 0.39 7.34
C SER A 33 -3.32 -0.14 6.51
N TYR A 34 -3.24 -1.43 6.16
CA TYR A 34 -4.30 -2.10 5.40
C TYR A 34 -5.51 -2.36 6.29
N VAL A 35 -6.71 -2.13 5.74
CA VAL A 35 -7.98 -2.18 6.49
C VAL A 35 -8.97 -3.20 5.92
N GLY A 36 -8.65 -3.80 4.78
CA GLY A 36 -9.43 -4.85 4.13
C GLY A 36 -10.67 -4.36 3.37
N THR A 37 -11.14 -5.21 2.48
CA THR A 37 -12.21 -4.90 1.50
C THR A 37 -13.56 -4.55 2.12
N LYS A 38 -13.82 -4.96 3.37
CA LYS A 38 -15.05 -4.61 4.09
C LYS A 38 -15.21 -3.10 4.26
N ASN A 39 -14.12 -2.35 4.38
CA ASN A 39 -14.19 -0.88 4.44
C ASN A 39 -14.59 -0.27 3.11
N CYS A 40 -14.05 -0.78 2.01
CA CYS A 40 -14.37 -0.33 0.65
C CYS A 40 -15.82 -0.69 0.26
N LYS A 41 -16.26 -1.92 0.58
CA LYS A 41 -17.59 -2.48 0.24
C LYS A 41 -18.76 -1.62 0.72
N LYS A 42 -18.61 -0.91 1.85
CA LYS A 42 -19.66 -0.06 2.43
C LYS A 42 -20.16 1.00 1.45
N CYS A 43 -19.25 1.57 0.65
CA CYS A 43 -19.55 2.63 -0.31
C CYS A 43 -19.46 2.13 -1.77
N HIS A 44 -18.60 1.16 -2.06
CA HIS A 44 -18.30 0.66 -3.41
C HIS A 44 -18.78 -0.77 -3.64
N ILE A 45 -20.06 -1.04 -3.34
CA ILE A 45 -20.63 -2.40 -3.39
C ILE A 45 -20.60 -3.02 -4.79
N LYS A 46 -20.80 -2.22 -5.86
CA LYS A 46 -20.79 -2.73 -7.24
C LYS A 46 -19.38 -3.17 -7.66
N GLN A 47 -18.37 -2.36 -7.36
CA GLN A 47 -16.97 -2.69 -7.58
C GLN A 47 -16.56 -3.90 -6.75
N TYR A 48 -16.94 -3.95 -5.47
CA TYR A 48 -16.68 -5.12 -4.61
C TYR A 48 -17.25 -6.42 -5.21
N LYS A 49 -18.51 -6.40 -5.67
CA LYS A 49 -19.16 -7.57 -6.28
C LYS A 49 -18.46 -8.02 -7.56
N SER A 50 -18.01 -7.08 -8.39
CA SER A 50 -17.23 -7.43 -9.58
C SER A 50 -15.81 -7.91 -9.22
N TRP A 51 -15.17 -7.33 -8.21
CA TRP A 51 -13.84 -7.72 -7.74
C TRP A 51 -13.82 -9.17 -7.23
N VAL A 52 -14.82 -9.59 -6.44
CA VAL A 52 -14.82 -10.96 -5.88
C VAL A 52 -14.84 -12.04 -6.96
N GLU A 53 -15.29 -11.73 -8.18
CA GLU A 53 -15.31 -12.64 -9.33
C GLU A 53 -13.98 -12.65 -10.13
N THR A 54 -13.03 -11.78 -9.79
CA THR A 54 -11.74 -11.68 -10.48
C THR A 54 -10.77 -12.78 -10.04
N LYS A 55 -9.76 -13.05 -10.87
CA LYS A 55 -8.65 -13.94 -10.46
C LYS A 55 -7.81 -13.35 -9.33
N MET A 56 -7.82 -12.02 -9.17
CA MET A 56 -7.09 -11.32 -8.12
C MET A 56 -7.67 -11.62 -6.73
N SER A 57 -9.00 -11.62 -6.58
CA SER A 57 -9.64 -11.98 -5.30
C SER A 57 -9.35 -13.43 -4.90
N MET A 58 -9.23 -14.32 -5.88
CA MET A 58 -8.99 -15.75 -5.71
C MET A 58 -7.50 -16.13 -5.69
N ALA A 59 -6.58 -15.16 -5.75
CA ALA A 59 -5.16 -15.45 -5.95
C ALA A 59 -4.60 -16.40 -4.88
N TYR A 60 -4.96 -16.19 -3.60
CA TYR A 60 -4.50 -17.02 -2.49
C TYR A 60 -4.82 -18.50 -2.64
N ASP A 61 -5.97 -18.84 -3.23
CA ASP A 61 -6.39 -20.24 -3.38
C ASP A 61 -5.40 -21.05 -4.22
N LEU A 62 -4.72 -20.42 -5.18
CA LEU A 62 -3.72 -21.08 -6.03
C LEU A 62 -2.50 -21.61 -5.26
N LEU A 63 -2.29 -21.14 -4.02
CA LEU A 63 -1.18 -21.56 -3.16
C LEU A 63 -1.46 -22.87 -2.43
N LYS A 64 -2.72 -23.31 -2.37
CA LYS A 64 -3.11 -24.55 -1.69
C LYS A 64 -2.51 -25.79 -2.38
N PRO A 65 -2.25 -26.87 -1.64
CA PRO A 65 -1.90 -28.17 -2.21
C PRO A 65 -2.91 -28.64 -3.28
N GLY A 66 -2.43 -29.28 -4.33
CA GLY A 66 -3.24 -29.82 -5.43
C GLY A 66 -3.76 -28.79 -6.44
N GLU A 67 -3.66 -27.49 -6.14
CA GLU A 67 -4.13 -26.45 -7.06
C GLU A 67 -3.16 -26.24 -8.23
N ARG A 68 -3.71 -26.25 -9.46
CA ARG A 68 -2.96 -26.08 -10.72
C ARG A 68 -1.73 -26.99 -10.86
N SER A 69 -1.87 -28.26 -10.49
CA SER A 69 -0.78 -29.23 -10.46
C SER A 69 0.05 -29.30 -11.75
N GLU A 70 -0.59 -29.31 -12.92
CA GLU A 70 0.11 -29.35 -14.21
C GLU A 70 0.94 -28.08 -14.46
N ALA A 71 0.44 -26.93 -14.03
CA ALA A 71 1.15 -25.67 -14.18
C ALA A 71 2.35 -25.60 -13.23
N LYS A 72 2.17 -25.99 -11.96
CA LYS A 72 3.24 -26.05 -10.95
C LYS A 72 4.38 -26.98 -11.42
N LYS A 73 4.06 -28.18 -11.88
CA LYS A 73 5.06 -29.14 -12.43
C LYS A 73 5.86 -28.56 -13.58
N LYS A 74 5.22 -27.83 -14.51
CA LYS A 74 5.89 -27.22 -15.68
C LYS A 74 6.95 -26.19 -15.32
N VAL A 75 6.82 -25.56 -14.15
CA VAL A 75 7.78 -24.56 -13.65
C VAL A 75 8.64 -25.09 -12.50
N GLY A 76 8.62 -26.40 -12.26
CA GLY A 76 9.45 -27.05 -11.23
C GLY A 76 8.93 -26.91 -9.79
N LEU A 77 7.69 -26.47 -9.59
CA LEU A 77 7.07 -26.41 -8.27
C LEU A 77 6.40 -27.75 -7.93
N ASP A 78 6.50 -28.15 -6.65
CA ASP A 78 5.78 -29.30 -6.11
C ASP A 78 4.27 -28.97 -6.02
N PRO A 79 3.39 -29.73 -6.71
CA PRO A 79 1.94 -29.51 -6.65
C PRO A 79 1.32 -29.77 -5.27
N GLU A 80 1.90 -30.66 -4.46
CA GLU A 80 1.33 -31.07 -3.16
C GLU A 80 1.90 -30.25 -2.00
N LYS A 81 2.95 -29.45 -2.23
CA LYS A 81 3.44 -28.51 -1.23
C LYS A 81 2.38 -27.44 -0.95
N ASP A 82 2.23 -27.13 0.34
CA ASP A 82 1.46 -26.00 0.80
C ASP A 82 2.30 -24.71 0.69
N TYR A 83 1.90 -23.81 -0.22
CA TYR A 83 2.54 -22.50 -0.38
C TYR A 83 1.80 -21.39 0.37
N THR A 84 0.73 -21.70 1.10
CA THR A 84 -0.07 -20.69 1.80
C THR A 84 0.64 -20.02 2.98
N THR A 85 1.81 -20.54 3.37
CA THR A 85 2.71 -19.97 4.38
C THR A 85 4.05 -19.53 3.79
N ASP A 86 4.22 -19.63 2.47
CA ASP A 86 5.48 -19.36 1.79
C ASP A 86 5.67 -17.85 1.56
N ALA A 87 6.66 -17.28 2.25
CA ALA A 87 6.97 -15.84 2.21
C ALA A 87 7.35 -15.33 0.81
N GLU A 88 7.77 -16.21 -0.12
CA GLU A 88 8.05 -15.82 -1.50
C GLU A 88 6.76 -15.70 -2.33
N CYS A 89 5.70 -16.40 -1.94
CA CYS A 89 4.42 -16.44 -2.64
C CYS A 89 3.42 -15.39 -2.11
N LEU A 90 3.38 -15.22 -0.78
CA LEU A 90 2.42 -14.38 -0.09
C LEU A 90 2.36 -12.91 -0.56
N PRO A 91 3.48 -12.23 -0.92
CA PRO A 91 3.44 -10.84 -1.39
C PRO A 91 2.54 -10.63 -2.60
N CYS A 92 2.45 -11.61 -3.50
CA CYS A 92 1.68 -11.50 -4.74
C CYS A 92 0.27 -12.11 -4.66
N HIS A 93 -0.01 -12.87 -3.61
CA HIS A 93 -1.24 -13.66 -3.45
C HIS A 93 -2.11 -13.19 -2.28
N THR A 94 -1.66 -12.19 -1.52
CA THR A 94 -2.38 -11.59 -0.40
C THR A 94 -2.31 -10.07 -0.43
N THR A 95 -3.01 -9.43 0.50
CA THR A 95 -3.03 -7.98 0.64
C THR A 95 -2.05 -7.53 1.70
N GLY A 96 -1.02 -6.78 1.29
CA GLY A 96 -0.13 -6.06 2.21
C GLY A 96 0.82 -6.94 3.02
N TYR A 97 1.15 -8.16 2.58
CA TYR A 97 2.07 -9.03 3.32
C TYR A 97 3.37 -8.30 3.71
N GLY A 98 3.76 -8.42 4.98
CA GLY A 98 4.94 -7.74 5.54
C GLY A 98 4.80 -6.21 5.68
N LYS A 99 3.60 -5.65 5.50
CA LYS A 99 3.29 -4.23 5.69
C LYS A 99 2.37 -4.00 6.90
N PRO A 100 2.35 -2.79 7.48
CA PRO A 100 1.48 -2.47 8.61
C PRO A 100 0.01 -2.80 8.34
N GLY A 101 -0.61 -3.59 9.22
CA GLY A 101 -2.00 -4.03 9.08
C GLY A 101 -2.28 -4.98 7.91
N GLY A 102 -1.24 -5.44 7.22
CA GLY A 102 -1.35 -6.37 6.09
C GLY A 102 -1.56 -7.83 6.51
N PHE A 103 -1.60 -8.72 5.51
CA PHE A 103 -1.78 -10.16 5.74
C PHE A 103 -0.66 -10.75 6.61
N VAL A 104 -1.06 -11.54 7.60
CA VAL A 104 -0.17 -12.30 8.49
C VAL A 104 -0.39 -13.79 8.26
N SER A 105 -1.63 -14.25 8.45
CA SER A 105 -2.07 -15.63 8.27
C SER A 105 -3.57 -15.69 7.96
N ILE A 106 -4.07 -16.86 7.57
CA ILE A 106 -5.51 -17.07 7.36
C ILE A 106 -6.27 -17.03 8.68
N GLU A 107 -5.63 -17.37 9.80
CA GLU A 107 -6.22 -17.34 11.14
C GLU A 107 -6.35 -15.91 11.68
N GLU A 108 -5.31 -15.08 11.49
CA GLU A 108 -5.27 -13.72 12.05
C GLU A 108 -5.93 -12.69 11.14
N THR A 109 -5.75 -12.83 9.83
CA THR A 109 -6.16 -11.83 8.84
C THR A 109 -6.89 -12.43 7.64
N PRO A 110 -7.95 -13.25 7.85
CA PRO A 110 -8.66 -13.92 6.75
C PRO A 110 -9.25 -12.95 5.73
N GLN A 111 -9.52 -11.70 6.11
CA GLN A 111 -10.04 -10.65 5.24
C GLN A 111 -9.00 -10.07 4.26
N LEU A 112 -7.72 -10.42 4.40
CA LEU A 112 -6.61 -9.90 3.58
C LEU A 112 -6.05 -10.96 2.61
N VAL A 113 -6.74 -12.09 2.44
CA VAL A 113 -6.43 -13.04 1.38
C VAL A 113 -6.73 -12.46 0.00
N GLY A 114 -5.96 -12.89 -0.99
CA GLY A 114 -6.07 -12.40 -2.35
C GLY A 114 -5.51 -11.00 -2.55
N VAL A 115 -5.42 -10.61 -3.81
CA VAL A 115 -5.02 -9.25 -4.23
C VAL A 115 -6.27 -8.37 -4.19
N SER A 116 -6.38 -7.57 -3.12
CA SER A 116 -7.56 -6.75 -2.88
C SER A 116 -7.45 -5.32 -3.41
N CYS A 117 -8.49 -4.51 -3.13
CA CYS A 117 -8.56 -3.09 -3.51
C CYS A 117 -7.28 -2.33 -3.17
N GLU A 118 -6.72 -2.58 -1.99
CA GLU A 118 -5.61 -1.83 -1.42
C GLU A 118 -4.26 -2.16 -2.08
N MET A 119 -4.17 -3.27 -2.82
CA MET A 119 -2.99 -3.60 -3.61
C MET A 119 -2.84 -2.71 -4.84
N CYS A 120 -3.95 -2.11 -5.31
CA CYS A 120 -3.94 -1.14 -6.40
C CYS A 120 -4.18 0.30 -5.93
N HIS A 121 -4.99 0.49 -4.90
CA HIS A 121 -5.45 1.81 -4.44
C HIS A 121 -4.73 2.32 -3.19
N GLY A 122 -3.73 1.60 -2.68
CA GLY A 122 -2.99 1.96 -1.47
C GLY A 122 -3.68 1.50 -0.19
N ALA A 123 -2.99 1.65 0.94
CA ALA A 123 -3.48 1.23 2.26
C ALA A 123 -4.55 2.19 2.79
N GLY A 124 -5.72 1.65 3.19
CA GLY A 124 -6.92 2.43 3.40
C GLY A 124 -7.07 3.15 4.74
N SER A 125 -6.11 3.05 5.66
CA SER A 125 -6.27 3.55 7.04
C SER A 125 -6.58 5.05 7.14
N GLU A 126 -6.05 5.86 6.22
CA GLU A 126 -6.19 7.32 6.27
C GLU A 126 -7.26 7.84 5.31
N TYR A 127 -7.17 7.52 4.01
CA TYR A 127 -8.12 8.08 3.04
C TYR A 127 -9.57 7.62 3.25
N THR A 128 -9.84 6.58 4.04
CA THR A 128 -11.20 6.12 4.40
C THR A 128 -11.75 6.71 5.69
N LYS A 129 -10.99 7.59 6.37
CA LYS A 129 -11.46 8.29 7.58
C LYS A 129 -12.62 9.24 7.28
N LYS A 130 -13.36 9.60 8.33
CA LYS A 130 -14.59 10.41 8.22
C LYS A 130 -14.34 11.78 7.60
N GLU A 131 -13.18 12.35 7.88
CA GLU A 131 -12.69 13.64 7.43
C GLU A 131 -12.26 13.59 5.95
N HIS A 132 -12.02 12.39 5.41
CA HIS A 132 -11.58 12.12 4.05
C HIS A 132 -12.73 11.47 3.24
N MET A 133 -12.52 10.31 2.62
CA MET A 133 -13.54 9.61 1.84
C MET A 133 -14.55 8.93 2.78
N SER A 134 -15.70 9.56 2.97
CA SER A 134 -16.77 8.98 3.79
C SER A 134 -18.16 9.37 3.28
N LEU A 135 -19.19 8.66 3.75
CA LEU A 135 -20.58 9.04 3.45
C LEU A 135 -21.00 10.37 4.09
N ARG A 136 -20.20 10.90 5.03
CA ARG A 136 -20.45 12.17 5.74
C ARG A 136 -19.74 13.35 5.09
N ASN A 137 -18.61 13.11 4.44
CA ASN A 137 -17.89 14.12 3.67
C ASN A 137 -18.17 13.90 2.17
N LYS A 138 -19.03 14.72 1.58
CA LYS A 138 -19.34 14.67 0.14
C LYS A 138 -18.48 15.60 -0.71
N GLU A 139 -17.61 16.39 -0.08
CA GLU A 139 -16.82 17.45 -0.71
C GLU A 139 -15.31 17.20 -0.59
N TYR A 140 -14.89 15.97 -0.23
CA TYR A 140 -13.47 15.61 -0.26
C TYR A 140 -12.91 15.84 -1.66
N LYS A 141 -11.64 16.23 -1.75
CA LYS A 141 -10.95 16.42 -3.01
C LYS A 141 -10.04 15.24 -3.27
N LEU A 142 -9.94 14.80 -4.52
CA LEU A 142 -9.07 13.68 -4.87
C LEU A 142 -7.62 13.99 -4.47
N ALA A 143 -7.17 15.21 -4.75
CA ALA A 143 -5.82 15.68 -4.40
C ALA A 143 -5.49 15.52 -2.91
N GLU A 144 -6.45 15.68 -2.00
CA GLU A 144 -6.23 15.49 -0.56
C GLU A 144 -6.16 14.02 -0.17
N LEU A 145 -6.89 13.14 -0.87
CA LEU A 145 -6.81 11.70 -0.66
C LEU A 145 -5.47 11.14 -1.14
N LEU A 146 -4.95 11.64 -2.26
CA LEU A 146 -3.64 11.25 -2.79
C LEU A 146 -2.52 11.55 -1.78
N LYS A 147 -2.58 12.69 -1.08
CA LYS A 147 -1.61 13.07 -0.03
C LYS A 147 -1.59 12.11 1.16
N VAL A 148 -2.69 11.41 1.42
CA VAL A 148 -2.81 10.45 2.53
C VAL A 148 -2.86 8.99 2.08
N GLY A 149 -2.26 8.70 0.93
CA GLY A 149 -1.96 7.33 0.51
C GLY A 149 -2.95 6.68 -0.44
N LEU A 150 -3.98 7.40 -0.93
CA LEU A 150 -4.79 6.87 -2.04
C LEU A 150 -3.97 6.84 -3.33
N ILE A 151 -4.09 5.74 -4.09
CA ILE A 151 -3.59 5.64 -5.45
C ILE A 151 -4.79 5.63 -6.41
N SER A 152 -4.89 6.66 -7.26
CA SER A 152 -5.95 6.75 -8.27
C SER A 152 -5.59 7.73 -9.41
N PRO A 153 -5.57 7.29 -10.67
CA PRO A 153 -5.67 5.90 -11.10
C PRO A 153 -4.39 5.11 -10.75
N PRO A 154 -4.47 3.78 -10.55
CA PRO A 154 -3.30 2.90 -10.52
C PRO A 154 -2.50 3.00 -11.83
N THR A 155 -1.18 2.82 -11.77
CA THR A 155 -0.28 2.85 -12.92
C THR A 155 0.24 1.46 -13.27
N ALA A 156 0.97 1.32 -14.38
CA ALA A 156 1.66 0.07 -14.72
C ALA A 156 2.58 -0.41 -13.59
N GLU A 157 3.26 0.51 -12.90
CA GLU A 157 4.14 0.21 -11.77
C GLU A 157 3.38 -0.40 -10.59
N THR A 158 2.13 0.01 -10.35
CA THR A 158 1.29 -0.61 -9.32
C THR A 158 1.09 -2.10 -9.59
N CYS A 159 1.00 -2.51 -10.86
CA CYS A 159 0.81 -3.90 -11.25
C CYS A 159 2.13 -4.70 -11.28
N THR A 160 3.22 -4.07 -11.75
CA THR A 160 4.47 -4.78 -12.08
C THR A 160 5.50 -4.75 -10.95
N SER A 161 5.51 -3.74 -10.08
CA SER A 161 6.55 -3.60 -9.03
C SER A 161 6.61 -4.80 -8.08
N LEU A 162 5.45 -5.40 -7.78
CA LEU A 162 5.34 -6.53 -6.87
C LEU A 162 5.04 -7.85 -7.58
N CYS A 163 4.02 -7.89 -8.45
CA CYS A 163 3.41 -9.16 -8.88
C CYS A 163 3.66 -9.53 -10.35
N HIS A 164 3.46 -8.59 -11.28
CA HIS A 164 3.60 -8.87 -12.71
C HIS A 164 5.02 -8.63 -13.23
N ASN A 165 5.98 -9.35 -12.65
CA ASN A 165 7.42 -9.28 -12.95
C ASN A 165 8.07 -10.67 -12.93
N ASP A 166 9.38 -10.68 -13.19
CA ASP A 166 10.25 -11.86 -13.29
C ASP A 166 10.43 -12.66 -12.00
N LYS A 167 10.01 -12.12 -10.83
CA LYS A 167 9.96 -12.88 -9.58
C LYS A 167 8.86 -13.94 -9.57
N SER A 168 7.85 -13.79 -10.44
CA SER A 168 6.83 -14.82 -10.59
C SER A 168 7.37 -16.00 -11.40
N PRO A 169 7.25 -17.25 -10.91
CA PRO A 169 7.60 -18.44 -11.71
C PRO A 169 6.69 -18.61 -12.94
N PHE A 170 5.57 -17.89 -12.99
CA PHE A 170 4.63 -17.86 -14.11
C PHE A 170 4.69 -16.55 -14.90
N PHE A 171 5.78 -15.80 -14.79
CA PHE A 171 5.91 -14.49 -15.44
C PHE A 171 5.64 -14.58 -16.94
N LYS A 172 4.86 -13.60 -17.41
CA LYS A 172 4.65 -13.30 -18.82
C LYS A 172 4.68 -11.78 -18.97
N PRO A 173 5.12 -11.26 -20.14
CA PRO A 173 5.05 -9.83 -20.43
C PRO A 173 3.66 -9.26 -20.10
N PHE A 174 3.63 -8.16 -19.36
CA PHE A 174 2.40 -7.56 -18.85
C PHE A 174 1.99 -6.36 -19.70
N ASP A 175 0.84 -6.47 -20.37
CA ASP A 175 0.24 -5.37 -21.12
C ASP A 175 -0.72 -4.56 -20.24
N PHE A 176 -0.22 -3.50 -19.62
CA PHE A 176 -1.04 -2.64 -18.76
C PHE A 176 -2.21 -1.97 -19.51
N ALA A 177 -2.04 -1.63 -20.80
CA ALA A 177 -3.06 -0.91 -21.55
C ALA A 177 -4.35 -1.73 -21.69
N THR A 178 -4.20 -3.04 -21.88
CA THR A 178 -5.33 -3.99 -21.93
C THR A 178 -5.75 -4.44 -20.52
N ARG A 179 -4.79 -4.81 -19.67
CA ARG A 179 -5.07 -5.46 -18.38
C ARG A 179 -5.66 -4.53 -17.33
N LYS A 180 -5.55 -3.20 -17.48
CA LYS A 180 -6.26 -2.26 -16.60
C LYS A 180 -7.78 -2.41 -16.71
N ASP A 181 -8.29 -2.77 -17.89
CA ASP A 181 -9.73 -2.92 -18.17
C ASP A 181 -10.19 -4.40 -18.14
N GLU A 182 -9.26 -5.35 -18.20
CA GLU A 182 -9.56 -6.79 -18.20
C GLU A 182 -9.11 -7.51 -16.93
N GLY A 183 -10.07 -8.11 -16.22
CA GLY A 183 -9.79 -8.88 -15.00
C GLY A 183 -9.57 -8.03 -13.76
N THR A 184 -9.81 -6.72 -13.84
CA THR A 184 -10.01 -5.83 -12.70
C THR A 184 -11.50 -5.76 -12.36
N HIS A 185 -11.86 -5.00 -11.32
CA HIS A 185 -13.26 -4.74 -11.03
C HIS A 185 -13.87 -3.79 -12.05
N ILE A 186 -15.19 -3.81 -12.19
CA ILE A 186 -15.92 -2.85 -13.03
C ILE A 186 -15.53 -1.39 -12.70
N HIS A 187 -15.27 -0.60 -13.73
CA HIS A 187 -15.04 0.83 -13.60
C HIS A 187 -16.37 1.59 -13.70
N LEU A 188 -16.69 2.36 -12.66
CA LEU A 188 -17.90 3.17 -12.61
C LEU A 188 -17.50 4.62 -12.32
N PRO A 189 -18.15 5.61 -12.95
CA PRO A 189 -17.94 7.00 -12.60
C PRO A 189 -18.34 7.24 -11.13
N LEU A 190 -17.63 8.16 -10.46
CA LEU A 190 -18.00 8.59 -9.12
C LEU A 190 -19.37 9.25 -9.15
N LYS A 191 -20.21 8.94 -8.16
CA LYS A 191 -21.55 9.53 -8.01
C LYS A 191 -21.48 11.04 -7.77
N TYR A 192 -20.42 11.49 -7.10
CA TYR A 192 -20.15 12.88 -6.80
C TYR A 192 -18.87 13.27 -7.55
N LYS A 193 -18.86 14.44 -8.20
CA LYS A 193 -17.63 14.99 -8.77
C LYS A 193 -16.79 15.50 -7.62
N HIS A 194 -15.57 14.98 -7.53
CA HIS A 194 -14.57 15.44 -6.60
C HIS A 194 -13.45 16.01 -7.47
N ASP A 195 -13.14 17.29 -7.25
CA ASP A 195 -12.03 17.98 -7.92
C ASP A 195 -10.67 17.44 -7.43
#